data_AF-A0A7J8BQN1-F1
#
_entry.id   AF-A0A7J8BQN1-F1
#
_cell.length_a   1.000
_cell.length_b   1.000
_cell.length_c   1.000
_cell.angle_alpha   90.00
_cell.angle_beta   90.00
_cell.angle_gamma   90.00
#
_symmetry.space_group_name_H-M   'P 1'
#
loop_
_entity.id
_entity.type
_entity.pdbx_description
1 polymer ?
#
loop_
_entity_poly.entity_id
_entity_poly.type
_entity_poly.pdbx_seq_one_letter_code
_entity_poly.pdbx_strand_id
1 'polypeptide(L)'
;MAAPVRQARSFFRLAATLGPGPRGYRAPPPPRHSPGPWWPDPEDPLTPRWQLGPRYAAKQFARHGAASGVPVGSLWPSQEQLRDLETEEREWHPSLAAMQESLRVKQLAEKQKRQAREQLIAECMAKMPQMIENWRQQQQERREKEKADKERRARLQAEAQERLGYHVDPRSARFQELLQDLEKQQRKRLRATQLLSFVLSQ
;
A
#
# COMPACT_ATOMS: atom_id res chain seq x y z
N MET A 1 7.63 58.04 41.66
CA MET A 1 8.64 57.64 42.67
C MET A 1 8.22 56.31 43.25
N ALA A 2 8.87 55.21 42.86
CA ALA A 2 8.70 53.89 43.48
C ALA A 2 10.02 53.13 43.35
N ALA A 3 10.81 53.15 44.41
CA ALA A 3 12.03 52.35 44.55
C ALA A 3 11.69 51.05 45.28
N PRO A 4 12.20 49.88 44.83
CA PRO A 4 11.92 48.63 45.48
C PRO A 4 12.76 48.43 46.74
N VAL A 5 12.07 47.89 47.74
CA VAL A 5 12.52 47.46 49.07
C VAL A 5 13.71 46.51 48.97
N ARG A 6 14.85 46.90 49.57
CA ARG A 6 15.97 46.00 49.85
C ARG A 6 15.63 45.10 51.03
N GLN A 7 15.25 43.85 50.78
CA GLN A 7 15.31 42.81 51.81
C GLN A 7 16.76 42.36 52.00
N ALA A 8 17.39 42.84 53.06
CA ALA A 8 18.64 42.28 53.56
C ALA A 8 18.33 40.93 54.24
N ARG A 9 18.57 39.82 53.55
CA ARG A 9 18.70 38.51 54.19
C ARG A 9 20.10 38.37 54.74
N SER A 10 20.25 38.68 56.02
CA SER A 10 21.41 38.36 56.84
C SER A 10 21.58 36.83 56.90
N PHE A 11 22.50 36.29 56.09
CA PHE A 11 22.99 34.94 56.32
C PHE A 11 23.88 34.98 57.56
N PHE A 12 23.39 34.38 58.64
CA PHE A 12 24.17 34.00 59.81
C PHE A 12 25.46 33.31 59.34
N ARG A 13 26.62 33.97 59.55
CA ARG A 13 27.92 33.30 59.53
C ARG A 13 27.96 32.36 60.73
N LEU A 14 27.66 31.09 60.52
CA LEU A 14 28.12 30.03 61.41
C LEU A 14 29.65 29.97 61.25
N ALA A 15 30.36 30.63 62.15
CA ALA A 15 31.80 30.44 62.31
C ALA A 15 32.01 29.07 62.99
N ALA A 16 32.07 28.02 62.16
CA ALA A 16 32.58 26.74 62.62
C ALA A 16 34.08 26.92 62.90
N THR A 17 34.45 27.06 64.17
CA THR A 17 35.84 26.93 64.60
C THR A 17 36.22 25.46 64.46
N LEU A 18 36.72 25.09 63.28
CA LEU A 18 37.36 23.80 63.05
C LEU A 18 38.63 23.77 63.91
N GLY A 19 38.63 22.91 64.94
CA GLY A 19 39.83 22.59 65.72
C GLY A 19 40.94 22.02 64.83
N PRO A 20 42.19 21.92 65.32
CA PRO A 20 43.33 21.46 64.54
C PRO A 20 43.20 19.96 64.25
N GLY A 21 42.55 19.63 63.13
CA GLY A 21 42.45 18.26 62.62
C GLY A 21 43.81 17.76 62.12
N PRO A 22 44.07 16.45 62.18
CA PRO A 22 45.37 15.88 61.83
C PRO A 22 45.52 15.88 60.32
N ARG A 23 46.23 16.87 59.78
CA ARG A 23 47.07 16.87 58.54
C ARG A 23 47.27 18.32 58.08
N GLY A 24 48.47 18.86 58.29
CA GLY A 24 48.89 20.17 57.81
C GLY A 24 49.14 20.24 56.29
N TYR A 25 48.40 19.49 55.48
CA TYR A 25 48.53 19.51 54.02
C TYR A 25 47.51 20.48 53.42
N ARG A 26 47.99 21.48 52.67
CA ARG A 26 47.13 22.38 51.88
C ARG A 26 46.49 21.58 50.74
N ALA A 27 45.15 21.56 50.70
CA ALA A 27 44.44 20.95 49.59
C ALA A 27 44.79 21.67 48.26
N PRO A 28 44.99 20.92 47.16
CA PRO A 28 45.18 21.53 45.85
C PRO A 28 43.95 22.36 45.46
N PRO A 29 44.12 23.37 44.58
CA PRO A 29 42.99 24.15 44.10
C PRO A 29 41.95 23.24 43.42
N PRO A 30 40.64 23.54 43.54
CA PRO A 30 39.61 22.76 42.89
C PRO A 30 39.74 22.84 41.36
N PRO A 31 39.48 21.74 40.63
CA PRO A 31 39.51 21.76 39.17
C PRO A 31 38.40 22.69 38.64
N ARG A 32 38.76 23.59 37.73
CA ARG A 32 37.83 24.52 37.07
C ARG A 32 37.85 24.28 35.57
N HIS A 33 36.72 24.51 34.91
CA HIS A 33 36.68 24.60 33.46
C HIS A 33 37.41 25.87 33.01
N SER A 34 38.14 25.77 31.90
CA SER A 34 38.76 26.93 31.26
C SER A 34 37.66 27.92 30.84
N PRO A 35 37.76 29.20 31.26
CA PRO A 35 36.72 30.20 30.99
C PRO A 35 36.74 30.70 29.55
N GLY A 36 37.88 30.59 28.86
CA GLY A 36 38.07 31.07 27.49
C GLY A 36 37.76 30.03 26.42
N PRO A 37 37.61 30.47 25.16
CA PRO A 37 37.52 29.59 24.00
C PRO A 37 38.74 28.66 23.90
N TRP A 38 38.52 27.41 23.51
CA TRP A 38 39.58 26.43 23.27
C TRP A 38 39.84 26.29 21.77
N TRP A 39 41.07 26.59 21.34
CA TRP A 39 41.53 26.46 19.94
C TRP A 39 42.67 25.45 19.87
N PRO A 40 42.46 24.26 19.27
CA PRO A 40 43.51 23.26 19.12
C PRO A 40 44.48 23.61 17.98
N ASP A 41 45.70 23.07 18.04
CA ASP A 41 46.71 23.24 17.00
C ASP A 41 46.33 22.45 15.74
N PRO A 42 46.25 23.07 14.55
CA PRO A 42 45.80 22.38 13.34
C PRO A 42 46.78 21.34 12.80
N GLU A 43 48.06 21.47 13.14
CA GLU A 43 49.14 20.59 12.68
C GLU A 43 49.37 19.39 13.60
N ASP A 44 48.72 19.33 14.77
CA ASP A 44 48.87 18.22 15.71
C ASP A 44 48.01 17.02 15.26
N PRO A 45 48.60 15.85 14.98
CA PRO A 45 47.86 14.66 14.55
C PRO A 45 46.91 14.11 15.63
N LEU A 46 47.08 14.48 16.90
CA LEU A 46 46.19 14.06 17.99
C LEU A 46 44.88 14.86 18.01
N THR A 47 44.78 15.94 17.23
CA THR A 47 43.58 16.78 17.21
C THR A 47 42.47 16.14 16.37
N PRO A 48 41.27 15.95 16.94
CA PRO A 48 40.15 15.41 16.18
C PRO A 48 39.72 16.37 15.06
N ARG A 49 39.56 15.86 13.84
CA ARG A 49 39.19 16.64 12.64
C ARG A 49 37.94 17.51 12.82
N TRP A 50 36.97 17.09 13.64
CA TRP A 50 35.75 17.85 13.89
C TRP A 50 35.98 19.17 14.65
N GLN A 51 37.09 19.30 15.38
CA GLN A 51 37.47 20.54 16.08
C GLN A 51 38.10 21.57 15.14
N LEU A 52 38.65 21.13 14.01
CA LEU A 52 39.29 21.99 13.02
C LEU A 52 38.28 22.62 12.04
N GLY A 53 37.06 22.08 11.98
CA GLY A 53 36.04 22.54 11.04
C GLY A 53 35.33 23.82 11.45
N PRO A 54 34.67 24.52 10.49
CA PRO A 54 33.93 25.76 10.74
C PRO A 54 32.76 25.56 11.73
N ARG A 55 32.23 24.34 11.82
CA ARG A 55 31.20 23.95 12.79
C ARG A 55 31.66 24.09 14.23
N TYR A 56 32.93 23.78 14.53
CA TYR A 56 33.48 23.95 15.87
C TYR A 56 33.69 25.44 16.20
N ALA A 57 34.20 26.22 15.25
CA ALA A 57 34.32 27.66 15.40
C ALA A 57 32.96 28.34 15.66
N ALA A 58 31.92 27.97 14.89
CA ALA A 58 30.55 28.45 15.13
C ALA A 58 30.03 28.07 16.53
N LYS A 59 30.36 26.87 17.02
CA LYS A 59 30.01 26.44 18.39
C LYS A 59 30.74 27.27 19.46
N GLN A 60 32.01 27.60 19.26
CA GLN A 60 32.75 28.47 20.19
C GLN A 60 32.21 29.89 20.20
N PHE A 61 31.85 30.43 19.03
CA PHE A 61 31.16 31.71 18.90
C PHE A 61 29.79 31.72 19.60
N ALA A 62 28.98 30.68 19.44
CA ALA A 62 27.69 30.59 20.13
C ALA A 62 27.83 30.53 21.67
N ARG A 63 28.94 29.96 22.19
CA ARG A 63 29.19 29.83 23.63
C ARG A 63 29.79 31.08 24.27
N HIS A 64 30.77 31.67 23.61
CA HIS A 64 31.57 32.78 24.15
C HIS A 64 31.25 34.13 23.50
N GLY A 65 30.33 34.16 22.52
CA GLY A 65 29.97 35.35 21.76
C GLY A 65 31.15 35.88 20.95
N ALA A 66 31.20 37.21 20.81
CA ALA A 66 32.27 37.90 20.09
C ALA A 66 33.66 37.73 20.74
N ALA A 67 33.74 37.35 22.01
CA ALA A 67 35.00 37.08 22.70
C ALA A 67 35.73 35.84 22.12
N SER A 68 35.07 35.01 21.31
CA SER A 68 35.72 33.91 20.61
C SER A 68 36.63 34.35 19.45
N GLY A 69 36.49 35.59 18.96
CA GLY A 69 37.27 36.10 17.84
C GLY A 69 36.89 35.50 16.46
N VAL A 70 35.83 34.69 16.38
CA VAL A 70 35.37 34.11 15.12
C VAL A 70 34.67 35.19 14.27
N PRO A 71 35.02 35.35 12.98
CA PRO A 71 34.38 36.32 12.11
C PRO A 71 32.91 35.93 11.87
N VAL A 72 31.99 36.85 12.14
CA VAL A 72 30.53 36.63 12.01
C VAL A 72 30.14 36.27 10.57
N GLY A 73 30.83 36.83 9.57
CA GLY A 73 30.59 36.52 8.15
C GLY A 73 30.83 35.06 7.78
N SER A 74 31.71 34.36 8.51
CA SER A 74 32.00 32.93 8.27
C SER A 74 30.91 32.00 8.79
N LEU A 75 29.94 32.51 9.56
CA LEU A 75 28.82 31.71 10.08
C LEU A 75 27.75 31.47 9.03
N TRP A 76 27.65 32.37 8.05
CA TRP A 76 26.76 32.22 6.92
C TRP A 76 27.37 31.28 5.88
N PRO A 77 26.53 30.54 5.13
CA PRO A 77 27.02 29.70 4.03
C PRO A 77 27.82 30.52 3.02
N SER A 78 28.81 29.87 2.40
CA SER A 78 29.47 30.46 1.22
C SER A 78 28.49 30.55 0.05
N GLN A 79 28.80 31.38 -0.96
CA GLN A 79 27.95 31.50 -2.14
C GLN A 79 27.77 30.17 -2.89
N GLU A 80 28.78 29.31 -2.87
CA GLU A 80 28.72 27.96 -3.46
C GLU A 80 27.75 27.08 -2.67
N GLN A 81 27.92 27.01 -1.35
CA GLN A 81 27.02 26.25 -0.47
C GLN A 81 25.58 26.73 -0.56
N LEU A 82 25.36 28.04 -0.71
CA LEU A 82 24.03 28.62 -0.87
C LEU A 82 23.39 28.18 -2.19
N ARG A 83 24.15 28.15 -3.30
CA ARG A 83 23.64 27.65 -4.58
C ARG A 83 23.28 26.17 -4.51
N ASP A 84 24.13 25.35 -3.89
CA ASP A 84 23.88 23.92 -3.73
C ASP A 84 22.60 23.71 -2.91
N LEU A 85 22.45 24.41 -1.77
CA LEU A 85 21.24 24.36 -0.95
C LEU A 85 19.98 24.82 -1.72
N GLU A 86 20.07 25.89 -2.52
CA GLU A 86 18.95 26.33 -3.35
C GLU A 86 18.58 25.30 -4.41
N THR A 87 19.56 24.61 -5.02
CA THR A 87 19.29 23.56 -6.00
C THR A 87 18.63 22.34 -5.37
N GLU A 88 19.13 21.91 -4.20
CA GLU A 88 18.53 20.82 -3.43
C GLU A 88 17.11 21.17 -2.99
N GLU A 89 16.89 22.38 -2.48
CA GLU A 89 15.56 22.84 -2.07
C GLU A 89 14.59 22.87 -3.26
N ARG A 90 15.01 23.39 -4.42
CA ARG A 90 14.15 23.40 -5.61
C ARG A 90 13.80 22.01 -6.14
N GLU A 91 14.73 21.06 -6.02
CA GLU A 91 14.52 19.69 -6.47
C GLU A 91 13.57 18.93 -5.54
N TRP A 92 13.78 19.02 -4.23
CA TRP A 92 13.05 18.21 -3.25
C TRP A 92 11.80 18.91 -2.67
N HIS A 93 11.79 20.24 -2.65
CA HIS A 93 10.73 21.05 -2.08
C HIS A 93 10.05 21.89 -3.17
N PRO A 94 9.08 21.30 -3.90
CA PRO A 94 8.37 22.04 -4.94
C PRO A 94 7.56 23.19 -4.34
N SER A 95 7.24 24.17 -5.18
CA SER A 95 6.41 25.30 -4.77
C SER A 95 5.00 24.85 -4.38
N LEU A 96 4.37 25.63 -3.50
CA LEU A 96 2.99 25.38 -3.06
C LEU A 96 2.01 25.32 -4.25
N ALA A 97 2.22 26.17 -5.26
CA ALA A 97 1.41 26.19 -6.48
C ALA A 97 1.52 24.87 -7.25
N ALA A 98 2.74 24.37 -7.46
CA ALA A 98 2.98 23.08 -8.12
C ALA A 98 2.33 21.92 -7.37
N MET A 99 2.37 21.96 -6.02
CA MET A 99 1.70 20.97 -5.18
C MET A 99 0.17 21.01 -5.37
N GLN A 100 -0.44 22.20 -5.34
CA GLN A 100 -1.88 22.36 -5.55
C GLN A 100 -2.34 21.89 -6.93
N GLU A 101 -1.57 22.19 -7.98
CA GLU A 101 -1.84 21.71 -9.33
C GLU A 101 -1.76 20.20 -9.43
N SER A 102 -0.72 19.58 -8.84
CA SER A 102 -0.58 18.12 -8.82
C SER A 102 -1.78 17.44 -8.15
N LEU A 103 -2.30 18.02 -7.06
CA LEU A 103 -3.47 17.51 -6.37
C LEU A 103 -4.74 17.68 -7.21
N ARG A 104 -4.91 18.83 -7.86
CA ARG A 104 -6.04 19.07 -8.77
C ARG A 104 -6.05 18.05 -9.92
N VAL A 105 -4.91 17.78 -10.54
CA VAL A 105 -4.79 16.80 -11.62
C VAL A 105 -5.14 15.39 -11.13
N LYS A 106 -4.61 14.98 -9.97
CA LYS A 106 -4.93 13.68 -9.36
C LYS A 106 -6.43 13.54 -9.08
N GLN A 107 -7.05 14.56 -8.46
CA GLN A 107 -8.48 14.56 -8.16
C GLN A 107 -9.34 14.47 -9.43
N LEU A 108 -8.97 15.19 -10.50
CA LEU A 108 -9.68 15.12 -11.78
C LEU A 108 -9.57 13.74 -12.41
N ALA A 109 -8.37 13.15 -12.41
CA ALA A 109 -8.15 11.80 -12.95
C ALA A 109 -8.94 10.74 -12.18
N GLU A 110 -8.98 10.82 -10.84
CA GLU A 110 -9.78 9.92 -10.00
C GLU A 110 -11.28 10.08 -10.27
N LYS A 111 -11.78 11.31 -10.39
CA LYS A 111 -13.18 11.58 -10.73
C LYS A 111 -13.55 11.01 -12.09
N GLN A 112 -12.70 11.19 -13.10
CA GLN A 112 -12.93 10.64 -14.44
C GLN A 112 -12.95 9.10 -14.41
N LYS A 113 -12.00 8.45 -13.73
CA LYS A 113 -11.99 6.99 -13.56
C LYS A 113 -13.25 6.49 -12.86
N ARG A 114 -13.70 7.18 -11.83
CA ARG A 114 -14.94 6.86 -11.11
C ARG A 114 -16.16 6.98 -12.04
N GLN A 115 -16.27 8.08 -12.77
CA GLN A 115 -17.38 8.30 -13.71
C GLN A 115 -17.40 7.23 -14.82
N ALA A 116 -16.26 6.92 -15.42
CA ALA A 116 -16.15 5.88 -16.45
C ALA A 116 -16.57 4.51 -15.90
N ARG A 117 -16.18 4.18 -14.66
CA ARG A 117 -16.62 2.96 -13.99
C ARG A 117 -18.12 2.94 -13.73
N GLU A 118 -18.69 4.04 -13.25
CA GLU A 118 -20.13 4.17 -12.99
C GLU A 118 -20.94 4.05 -14.29
N GLN A 119 -20.47 4.67 -15.38
CA GLN A 119 -21.08 4.53 -16.72
C GLN A 119 -21.06 3.09 -17.21
N LEU A 120 -19.91 2.41 -17.12
CA LEU A 120 -19.80 1.00 -17.52
C LEU A 120 -20.74 0.11 -16.71
N ILE A 121 -20.82 0.32 -15.38
CA ILE A 121 -21.75 -0.42 -14.53
C ILE A 121 -23.20 -0.15 -14.96
N ALA A 122 -23.57 1.10 -15.24
CA ALA A 122 -24.91 1.45 -15.69
C ALA A 122 -25.27 0.77 -17.02
N GLU A 123 -24.35 0.76 -17.99
CA GLU A 123 -24.53 0.08 -19.27
C GLU A 123 -24.69 -1.44 -19.11
N CYS A 124 -23.86 -2.06 -18.28
CA CYS A 124 -23.98 -3.49 -17.96
C CYS A 124 -25.31 -3.78 -17.30
N MET A 125 -25.69 -3.01 -16.28
CA MET A 125 -26.96 -3.16 -15.56
C MET A 125 -28.17 -2.98 -16.46
N ALA A 126 -28.11 -2.10 -17.47
CA ALA A 126 -29.18 -1.95 -18.46
C ALA A 126 -29.34 -3.20 -19.35
N LYS A 127 -28.25 -3.92 -19.64
CA LYS A 127 -28.27 -5.17 -20.44
C LYS A 127 -28.65 -6.40 -19.63
N MET A 128 -28.48 -6.37 -18.31
CA MET A 128 -28.72 -7.52 -17.43
C MET A 128 -30.14 -8.13 -17.53
N PRO A 129 -31.24 -7.37 -17.62
CA PRO A 129 -32.59 -7.96 -17.67
C PRO A 129 -32.77 -8.88 -18.89
N GLN A 130 -32.36 -8.43 -20.07
CA GLN A 130 -32.42 -9.24 -21.30
C GLN A 130 -31.55 -10.50 -21.19
N MET A 131 -30.36 -10.38 -20.60
CA MET A 131 -29.49 -11.55 -20.38
C MET A 131 -30.11 -12.56 -19.42
N ILE A 132 -30.80 -12.10 -18.37
CA ILE A 132 -31.51 -12.98 -17.42
C ILE A 132 -32.66 -13.71 -18.12
N GLU A 133 -33.44 -13.03 -18.95
CA GLU A 133 -34.53 -13.63 -19.72
C GLU A 133 -34.01 -14.72 -20.68
N ASN A 134 -32.98 -14.39 -21.47
CA ASN A 134 -32.34 -15.34 -22.38
C ASN A 134 -31.80 -16.57 -21.62
N TRP A 135 -31.15 -16.36 -20.47
CA TRP A 135 -30.66 -17.46 -19.64
C TRP A 135 -31.80 -18.33 -19.10
N ARG A 136 -32.90 -17.74 -18.64
CA ARG A 136 -34.07 -18.49 -18.17
C ARG A 136 -34.69 -19.33 -19.28
N GLN A 137 -34.82 -18.78 -20.49
CA GLN A 137 -35.30 -19.51 -21.66
C GLN A 137 -34.39 -20.70 -21.98
N GLN A 138 -33.07 -20.50 -22.04
CA GLN A 138 -32.11 -21.58 -22.26
C GLN A 138 -32.20 -22.69 -21.20
N GLN A 139 -32.42 -22.31 -19.93
CA GLN A 139 -32.63 -23.30 -18.86
C GLN A 139 -33.92 -24.09 -19.03
N GLN A 140 -35.01 -23.44 -19.47
CA GLN A 140 -36.27 -24.12 -19.76
C GLN A 140 -36.13 -25.09 -20.94
N GLU A 141 -35.57 -24.63 -22.05
CA GLU A 141 -35.31 -25.49 -23.22
C GLU A 141 -34.44 -26.69 -22.87
N ARG A 142 -33.40 -26.49 -22.04
CA ARG A 142 -32.55 -27.58 -21.57
C ARG A 142 -33.33 -28.59 -20.73
N ARG A 143 -34.18 -28.12 -19.80
CA ARG A 143 -35.05 -28.99 -18.98
C ARG A 143 -36.05 -29.75 -19.83
N GLU A 144 -36.61 -29.12 -20.86
CA GLU A 144 -37.55 -29.76 -21.80
C GLU A 144 -36.86 -30.84 -22.62
N LYS A 145 -35.66 -30.56 -23.15
CA LYS A 145 -34.83 -31.56 -23.84
C LYS A 145 -34.50 -32.73 -22.93
N GLU A 146 -34.10 -32.46 -21.68
CA GLU A 146 -33.82 -33.51 -20.69
C GLU A 146 -35.07 -34.35 -20.35
N LYS A 147 -36.25 -33.74 -20.28
CA LYS A 147 -37.52 -34.47 -20.09
C LYS A 147 -37.88 -35.31 -21.32
N ALA A 148 -37.80 -34.74 -22.52
CA ALA A 148 -38.06 -35.45 -23.77
C ALA A 148 -37.10 -36.63 -23.97
N ASP A 149 -35.82 -36.47 -23.62
CA ASP A 149 -34.84 -37.55 -23.67
C ASP A 149 -35.13 -38.63 -22.62
N LYS A 150 -35.57 -38.27 -21.41
CA LYS A 150 -36.02 -39.24 -20.39
C LYS A 150 -37.23 -40.03 -20.86
N GLU A 151 -38.25 -39.35 -21.39
CA GLU A 151 -39.45 -40.00 -21.94
C GLU A 151 -39.11 -40.90 -23.12
N ARG A 152 -38.24 -40.44 -24.02
CA ARG A 152 -37.76 -41.24 -25.15
C ARG A 152 -37.03 -42.50 -24.69
N ARG A 153 -36.14 -42.38 -23.70
CA ARG A 153 -35.45 -43.52 -23.10
C ARG A 153 -36.43 -44.48 -22.42
N ALA A 154 -37.42 -43.96 -21.71
CA ALA A 154 -38.45 -44.78 -21.07
C ALA A 154 -39.29 -45.55 -22.10
N ARG A 155 -39.67 -44.93 -23.22
CA ARG A 155 -40.37 -45.62 -24.33
C ARG A 155 -39.54 -46.75 -24.93
N LEU A 156 -38.26 -46.48 -25.21
CA LEU A 156 -37.33 -47.50 -25.72
C LEU A 156 -37.13 -48.66 -24.72
N GLN A 157 -37.08 -48.35 -23.43
CA GLN A 157 -37.01 -49.35 -22.37
C GLN A 157 -38.28 -50.20 -22.31
N ALA A 158 -39.46 -49.60 -22.44
CA ALA A 158 -40.73 -50.34 -22.48
C ALA A 158 -40.83 -51.26 -23.71
N GLU A 159 -40.48 -50.76 -24.91
CA GLU A 159 -40.45 -51.58 -26.14
C GLU A 159 -39.48 -52.76 -26.02
N ALA A 160 -38.33 -52.58 -25.36
CA ALA A 160 -37.39 -53.66 -25.09
C ALA A 160 -37.94 -54.67 -24.07
N GLN A 161 -38.65 -54.20 -23.04
CA GLN A 161 -39.30 -55.05 -22.03
C GLN A 161 -40.46 -55.86 -22.62
N GLU A 162 -41.24 -55.32 -23.55
CA GLU A 162 -42.31 -56.07 -24.23
C GLU A 162 -41.77 -57.23 -25.08
N ARG A 163 -40.59 -57.07 -25.69
CA ARG A 163 -39.96 -58.11 -26.53
C ARG A 163 -39.27 -59.21 -25.75
N LEU A 164 -38.66 -58.87 -24.62
CA LEU A 164 -37.88 -59.81 -23.78
C LEU A 164 -38.70 -60.37 -22.61
N GLY A 165 -39.82 -59.73 -22.25
CA GLY A 165 -40.68 -60.07 -21.13
C GLY A 165 -40.32 -59.32 -19.84
N TYR A 166 -41.31 -59.12 -18.96
CA TYR A 166 -41.20 -58.34 -17.71
C TYR A 166 -40.29 -58.97 -16.62
N HIS A 167 -39.79 -60.19 -16.81
CA HIS A 167 -38.91 -60.89 -15.87
C HIS A 167 -37.41 -60.74 -16.16
N VAL A 168 -37.03 -59.91 -17.13
CA VAL A 168 -35.63 -59.68 -17.49
C VAL A 168 -35.08 -58.42 -16.80
N ASP A 169 -33.97 -58.58 -16.08
CA ASP A 169 -33.32 -57.48 -15.38
C ASP A 169 -32.77 -56.42 -16.37
N PRO A 170 -33.05 -55.12 -16.15
CA PRO A 170 -32.55 -54.03 -17.00
C PRO A 170 -31.01 -53.89 -17.07
N ARG A 171 -30.30 -54.55 -16.15
CA ARG A 171 -28.82 -54.55 -16.10
C ARG A 171 -28.18 -55.70 -16.89
N SER A 172 -28.98 -56.62 -17.41
CA SER A 172 -28.48 -57.77 -18.16
C SER A 172 -27.85 -57.35 -19.51
N ALA A 173 -26.81 -58.07 -19.93
CA ALA A 173 -26.08 -57.77 -21.19
C ALA A 173 -27.00 -57.86 -22.42
N ARG A 174 -27.89 -58.88 -22.47
CA ARG A 174 -28.86 -59.07 -23.55
C ARG A 174 -29.84 -57.90 -23.69
N PHE A 175 -30.27 -57.29 -22.59
CA PHE A 175 -31.17 -56.13 -22.60
C PHE A 175 -30.47 -54.87 -23.12
N GLN A 176 -29.21 -54.67 -22.74
CA GLN A 176 -28.39 -53.54 -23.20
C GLN A 176 -28.07 -53.63 -24.70
N GLU A 177 -27.76 -54.82 -25.23
CA GLU A 177 -27.53 -55.04 -26.66
C GLU A 177 -28.79 -54.73 -27.47
N LEU A 178 -29.95 -55.23 -27.04
CA LEU A 178 -31.22 -55.01 -27.72
C LEU A 178 -31.66 -53.53 -27.69
N LEU A 179 -31.44 -52.83 -26.56
CA LEU A 179 -31.64 -51.38 -26.47
C LEU A 179 -30.73 -50.60 -27.44
N GLN A 180 -29.45 -50.96 -27.52
CA GLN A 180 -28.51 -50.30 -28.43
C GLN A 180 -28.93 -50.49 -29.90
N ASP A 181 -29.45 -51.66 -30.25
CA ASP A 181 -29.89 -51.93 -31.63
C ASP A 181 -31.18 -51.18 -31.98
N LEU A 182 -32.13 -51.06 -31.04
CA LEU A 182 -33.31 -50.21 -31.19
C LEU A 182 -32.94 -48.72 -31.30
N GLU A 183 -32.00 -48.24 -30.49
CA GLU A 183 -31.48 -46.86 -30.59
C GLU A 183 -30.79 -46.60 -31.95
N LYS A 184 -29.97 -47.54 -32.43
CA LYS A 184 -29.32 -47.43 -33.75
C LYS A 184 -30.36 -47.38 -34.87
N GLN A 185 -31.41 -48.21 -34.81
CA GLN A 185 -32.49 -48.20 -35.80
C GLN A 185 -33.27 -46.88 -35.77
N GLN A 186 -33.63 -46.36 -34.60
CA GLN A 186 -34.29 -45.06 -34.50
C GLN A 186 -33.41 -43.90 -34.97
N ARG A 187 -32.11 -43.89 -34.66
CA ARG A 187 -31.17 -42.86 -35.15
C ARG A 187 -31.06 -42.89 -36.67
N LYS A 188 -30.99 -44.08 -37.28
CA LYS A 188 -30.99 -44.23 -38.75
C LYS A 188 -32.29 -43.71 -39.37
N ARG A 189 -33.45 -44.04 -38.77
CA ARG A 189 -34.76 -43.54 -39.20
C ARG A 189 -34.83 -42.02 -39.12
N LEU A 190 -34.53 -41.42 -37.97
CA LEU A 190 -34.55 -39.96 -37.79
C LEU A 190 -33.61 -39.22 -38.75
N ARG A 191 -32.40 -39.74 -38.99
CA ARG A 191 -31.48 -39.17 -39.98
C ARG A 191 -32.04 -39.26 -41.40
N ALA A 192 -32.66 -40.38 -41.77
CA ALA A 192 -33.30 -40.54 -43.08
C ALA A 192 -34.50 -39.60 -43.24
N THR A 193 -35.34 -39.42 -42.21
CA THR A 193 -36.45 -38.46 -42.25
C THR A 193 -35.96 -37.01 -42.33
N GLN A 194 -34.89 -36.67 -41.60
CA GLN A 194 -34.26 -35.34 -41.70
C GLN A 194 -33.70 -35.08 -43.11
N LEU A 195 -33.00 -36.05 -43.70
CA LEU A 195 -32.49 -35.95 -45.07
C LEU A 195 -33.62 -35.84 -46.10
N LEU A 196 -34.70 -36.60 -45.96
CA LEU A 196 -35.88 -36.48 -46.82
C LEU A 196 -36.58 -35.13 -46.67
N SER A 197 -36.71 -34.60 -45.45
CA SER A 197 -37.27 -33.25 -45.22
C SER A 197 -36.38 -32.13 -45.77
N PHE A 198 -35.06 -32.34 -45.81
CA PHE A 198 -34.10 -31.41 -46.39
C PHE A 198 -34.15 -31.42 -47.93
N VAL A 199 -34.33 -32.60 -48.54
CA VAL A 199 -34.46 -32.77 -50.00
C VAL A 199 -35.81 -32.26 -50.54
N LEU A 200 -36.88 -32.34 -49.75
CA LEU A 200 -38.21 -31.82 -50.12
C LEU A 200 -38.41 -30.32 -49.84
N SER A 201 -37.44 -29.66 -49.19
CA SER A 201 -37.47 -28.23 -48.86
C SER A 201 -36.53 -27.37 -49.72
N GLN A 202 -35.87 -27.99 -50.71
CA GLN A 202 -35.23 -27.31 -51.86
C GLN A 202 -36.16 -27.39 -53.07
#